data_AF-A0A654M2R7-F1
#
_entry.id   AF-A0A654M2R7-F1
#
_cell.length_a   1.000
_cell.length_b   1.000
_cell.length_c   1.000
_cell.angle_alpha   90.00
_cell.angle_beta   90.00
_cell.angle_gamma   90.00
#
_symmetry.space_group_name_H-M   'P 1'
#
loop_
_entity.id
_entity.type
_entity.pdbx_description
1 polymer ?
#
loop_
_entity_poly.entity_id
_entity_poly.type
_entity_poly.pdbx_seq_one_letter_code
_entity_poly.pdbx_strand_id
1 'polypeptide(L)'
;MAKGIDIKKLCELAKLEIPEQNMTEISRKVEEVLLMFDKLDDFTTGDSEASSIDDLKLEIAFENLRDDKSKLDLSSSDGPQTIFKLKNTKDGFILGPRI
;
A
#
# COMPACT_ATOMS: atom_id res chain seq x y z
N MET A 1 12.56 -21.03 2.52
CA MET A 1 13.13 -21.20 1.16
C MET A 1 12.06 -20.91 0.11
N ALA A 2 12.14 -19.74 -0.52
CA ALA A 2 11.18 -19.20 -1.48
C ALA A 2 11.15 -19.91 -2.85
N LYS A 3 11.07 -21.25 -2.88
CA LYS A 3 10.88 -22.01 -4.12
C LYS A 3 9.40 -22.09 -4.44
N GLY A 4 8.96 -21.47 -5.53
CA GLY A 4 7.59 -21.58 -6.05
C GLY A 4 6.76 -20.29 -6.05
N ILE A 5 7.38 -19.13 -6.01
CA ILE A 5 6.65 -17.86 -6.12
C ILE A 5 6.19 -17.65 -7.55
N ASP A 6 4.88 -17.56 -7.71
CA ASP A 6 4.25 -17.20 -8.96
C ASP A 6 4.21 -15.67 -9.10
N ILE A 7 5.19 -15.13 -9.84
CA ILE A 7 5.29 -13.69 -10.14
C ILE A 7 4.03 -13.19 -10.86
N LYS A 8 3.39 -14.02 -11.68
CA LYS A 8 2.18 -13.63 -12.40
C LYS A 8 1.03 -13.39 -11.42
N LYS A 9 0.88 -14.27 -10.42
CA LYS A 9 -0.10 -14.10 -9.35
C LYS A 9 0.19 -12.87 -8.48
N LEU A 10 1.45 -12.57 -8.20
CA LEU A 10 1.83 -11.33 -7.50
C LEU A 10 1.45 -10.08 -8.29
N CYS A 11 1.67 -10.09 -9.61
CA CYS A 11 1.28 -8.99 -10.49
C CYS A 11 -0.25 -8.79 -10.48
N GLU A 12 -1.02 -9.88 -10.50
CA GLU A 12 -2.48 -9.83 -10.46
C GLU A 12 -3.02 -9.25 -9.14
N LEU A 13 -2.44 -9.64 -8.01
CA LEU A 13 -2.79 -9.12 -6.68
C LEU A 13 -2.44 -7.63 -6.57
N ALA A 14 -1.28 -7.23 -7.09
CA ALA A 14 -0.81 -5.85 -7.07
C ALA A 14 -1.46 -4.96 -8.15
N LYS A 15 -2.29 -5.53 -9.05
CA LYS A 15 -2.88 -4.83 -10.21
C LYS A 15 -1.81 -4.18 -11.10
N LEU A 16 -0.68 -4.86 -11.26
CA LEU A 16 0.42 -4.44 -12.14
C LEU A 16 0.35 -5.18 -13.46
N GLU A 17 0.31 -4.42 -14.55
CA GLU A 17 0.39 -4.96 -15.91
C GLU A 17 1.85 -4.92 -16.38
N ILE A 18 2.50 -6.08 -16.38
CA ILE A 18 3.91 -6.22 -16.73
C ILE A 18 4.02 -6.99 -18.05
N PRO A 19 4.72 -6.46 -19.06
CA PRO A 19 4.97 -7.18 -20.31
C PRO A 19 5.69 -8.51 -20.06
N GLU A 20 5.27 -9.57 -20.77
CA GLU A 20 5.84 -10.91 -20.59
C GLU A 20 7.36 -10.95 -20.82
N GLN A 21 7.87 -10.10 -21.72
CA GLN A 21 9.30 -9.95 -22.03
C GLN A 21 10.14 -9.57 -20.79
N ASN A 22 9.55 -8.81 -19.86
CA ASN A 22 10.23 -8.33 -18.65
C ASN A 22 10.02 -9.29 -17.47
N MET A 23 9.12 -10.25 -17.59
CA MET A 23 8.69 -11.13 -16.49
C MET A 23 9.85 -11.95 -15.93
N THR A 24 10.70 -12.48 -16.81
CA THR A 24 11.86 -13.30 -16.42
C THR A 24 12.91 -12.47 -15.66
N GLU A 25 13.18 -11.24 -16.11
CA GLU A 25 14.14 -10.36 -15.44
C GLU A 25 13.63 -9.93 -14.05
N ILE A 26 12.35 -9.59 -13.97
CA ILE A 26 11.71 -9.21 -12.70
C ILE A 26 11.68 -10.39 -11.73
N SER A 27 11.37 -11.59 -12.22
CA SER A 27 11.42 -12.82 -11.41
C SER A 27 12.79 -13.02 -10.78
N ARG A 28 13.87 -12.82 -11.55
CA ARG A 28 15.24 -12.96 -11.05
C ARG A 28 15.57 -11.92 -9.98
N LYS A 29 15.15 -10.66 -10.17
CA LYS A 29 15.36 -9.59 -9.17
C LYS A 29 14.58 -9.85 -7.89
N VAL A 30 13.35 -10.33 -8.00
CA VAL A 30 12.52 -10.70 -6.83
C VAL A 30 13.18 -11.85 -6.07
N GLU A 31 13.68 -12.87 -6.76
CA GLU A 31 14.41 -13.97 -6.14
C GLU A 31 15.67 -13.50 -5.41
N GLU A 32 16.45 -12.58 -6.00
CA GLU A 32 17.63 -11.98 -5.36
C GLU A 32 17.28 -11.24 -4.07
N VAL A 33 16.20 -10.45 -4.09
CA VAL A 33 15.71 -9.73 -2.90
C VAL A 33 15.26 -10.71 -1.82
N LEU A 34 14.56 -11.78 -2.18
CA LEU A 34 14.13 -12.81 -1.23
C LEU A 34 15.31 -13.54 -0.60
N LEU A 35 16.34 -13.86 -1.37
CA LEU A 35 17.58 -14.45 -0.84
C LEU A 35 18.32 -13.51 0.11
N MET A 36 18.18 -12.19 -0.06
CA MET A 36 18.70 -11.22 0.90
C MET A 36 17.91 -11.27 2.21
N PHE A 37 16.58 -11.43 2.15
CA PHE A 37 15.72 -11.57 3.33
C PHE A 37 15.89 -12.92 4.04
N ASP A 38 16.18 -14.01 3.32
CA ASP A 38 16.50 -15.31 3.93
C ASP A 38 17.70 -15.22 4.90
N LYS A 39 18.60 -14.23 4.75
CA LYS A 39 19.70 -13.98 5.71
C LYS A 39 19.23 -13.40 7.05
N LEU A 40 18.00 -12.88 7.12
CA LEU A 40 17.40 -12.40 8.36
C LEU A 40 16.80 -13.55 9.18
N ASP A 41 16.48 -14.69 8.54
CA ASP A 41 16.00 -15.89 9.24
C ASP A 41 17.09 -16.55 10.11
N ASP A 42 18.38 -16.26 9.83
CA ASP A 42 19.52 -16.70 10.66
C ASP A 42 19.53 -16.02 12.04
N PHE A 43 18.76 -14.94 12.23
CA PHE A 43 18.59 -14.29 13.53
C PHE A 43 17.42 -14.95 14.28
N THR A 44 17.74 -15.66 15.37
CA THR A 44 16.74 -16.30 16.24
C THR A 44 15.87 -15.25 16.92
N THR A 45 14.61 -15.15 16.49
CA THR A 45 13.56 -14.29 17.06
C THR A 45 12.81 -15.00 18.20
N GLY A 46 13.51 -15.84 18.98
CA GLY A 46 12.90 -16.72 19.99
C GLY A 46 12.17 -15.99 21.12
N ASP A 47 12.64 -14.79 21.48
CA ASP A 47 12.05 -13.96 22.54
C ASP A 47 11.72 -12.52 22.08
N SER A 48 11.84 -12.23 20.77
CA SER A 48 11.37 -10.95 20.27
C SER A 48 9.88 -11.09 20.06
N GLU A 49 9.08 -10.58 20.99
CA GLU A 49 7.74 -10.15 20.66
C GLU A 49 7.87 -9.35 19.36
N ALA A 50 7.18 -9.78 18.31
CA ALA A 50 7.06 -8.95 17.12
C ALA A 50 6.69 -7.56 17.65
N SER A 51 7.34 -6.49 17.18
CA SER A 51 6.82 -5.15 17.40
C SER A 51 5.49 -5.08 16.65
N SER A 52 4.48 -5.73 17.22
CA SER A 52 3.10 -5.48 16.97
C SER A 52 2.94 -4.00 17.20
N ILE A 53 1.98 -3.49 16.47
CA ILE A 53 1.40 -2.16 16.56
C ILE A 53 0.99 -1.79 18.01
N ASP A 54 1.25 -2.63 19.03
CA ASP A 54 1.01 -2.45 20.46
C ASP A 54 1.80 -1.31 21.13
N ASP A 55 2.80 -0.71 20.47
CA ASP A 55 3.33 0.60 20.90
C ASP A 55 2.35 1.75 20.60
N LEU A 56 1.31 1.53 19.79
CA LEU A 56 0.15 2.40 19.72
C LEU A 56 -0.81 2.01 20.85
N LYS A 57 -0.54 2.51 22.05
CA LYS A 57 -1.52 2.51 23.14
C LYS A 57 -2.85 3.06 22.62
N LEU A 58 -3.83 2.18 22.44
CA LEU A 58 -5.18 2.50 21.98
C LEU A 58 -6.01 3.25 23.04
N GLU A 59 -5.44 3.48 24.23
CA GLU A 59 -5.97 4.41 25.23
C GLU A 59 -5.83 5.85 24.74
N ILE A 60 -6.73 6.22 23.82
CA ILE A 60 -6.89 7.60 23.38
C ILE A 60 -7.58 8.35 24.53
N ALA A 61 -6.87 9.28 25.16
CA ALA A 61 -7.47 10.18 26.14
C ALA A 61 -8.72 10.87 25.54
N PHE A 62 -9.76 11.10 26.34
CA PHE A 62 -11.03 11.70 25.86
C PHE A 62 -10.83 13.01 25.08
N GLU A 63 -9.80 13.79 25.45
CA GLU A 63 -9.40 15.03 24.78
C GLU A 63 -8.84 14.85 23.35
N ASN A 64 -8.40 13.64 23.01
CA ASN A 64 -7.87 13.29 21.69
C ASN A 64 -8.95 12.71 20.75
N LEU A 65 -10.20 12.62 21.20
CA LEU A 65 -11.31 12.24 20.33
C LEU A 65 -11.62 13.37 19.34
N ARG A 66 -11.95 13.00 18.11
CA ARG A 66 -12.37 13.97 17.10
C ARG A 66 -13.73 14.55 17.47
N ASP A 67 -13.80 15.87 17.62
CA ASP A 67 -15.06 16.60 17.74
C ASP A 67 -16.00 16.32 16.56
N ASP A 68 -17.31 16.27 16.84
CA ASP A 68 -18.37 16.23 15.83
C ASP A 68 -18.61 17.64 15.26
N LYS A 69 -17.59 18.18 14.58
CA LYS A 69 -17.65 19.44 13.84
C LYS A 69 -17.48 19.15 12.36
N SER A 70 -18.34 19.72 11.53
CA SER A 70 -18.18 19.68 10.08
C SER A 70 -16.90 20.43 9.70
N LYS A 71 -16.00 19.76 8.98
CA LYS A 71 -14.87 20.43 8.33
C LYS A 71 -15.35 21.01 7.00
N LEU A 72 -14.81 22.16 6.60
CA LEU A 72 -15.09 22.74 5.29
C LEU A 72 -14.71 21.72 4.21
N ASP A 73 -15.62 21.48 3.27
CA ASP A 73 -15.34 20.60 2.13
C ASP A 73 -14.16 21.14 1.33
N LEU A 74 -13.31 20.24 0.84
CA LEU A 74 -12.16 20.54 -0.03
C LEU A 74 -12.55 21.27 -1.34
N SER A 75 -13.84 21.48 -1.60
CA SER A 75 -14.42 21.97 -2.85
C SER A 75 -14.83 23.45 -2.86
N SER A 76 -14.45 24.27 -1.87
CA SER A 76 -14.91 25.67 -1.80
C SER A 76 -13.75 26.66 -1.85
N SER A 77 -13.54 27.23 -3.04
CA SER A 77 -12.79 28.45 -3.43
C SER A 77 -11.58 28.94 -2.59
N ASP A 78 -10.49 29.23 -3.32
CA ASP A 78 -9.28 30.02 -2.96
C ASP A 78 -8.11 29.36 -2.21
N GLY A 79 -8.09 28.03 -2.08
CA GLY A 79 -6.92 27.27 -1.61
C GLY A 79 -6.20 26.49 -2.72
N PRO A 80 -4.94 26.04 -2.52
CA PRO A 80 -4.24 25.22 -3.50
C PRO A 80 -5.04 23.94 -3.71
N GLN A 81 -5.64 23.85 -4.90
CA GLN A 81 -6.48 22.75 -5.33
C GLN A 81 -5.81 21.42 -4.99
N THR A 82 -6.62 20.45 -4.54
CA THR A 82 -6.21 19.04 -4.45
C THR A 82 -5.32 18.71 -5.63
N ILE A 83 -4.06 18.36 -5.36
CA ILE A 83 -2.97 18.25 -6.34
C ILE A 83 -3.30 17.25 -7.48
N PHE A 84 -4.33 16.44 -7.28
CA PHE A 84 -4.81 15.45 -8.23
C PHE A 84 -5.86 16.03 -9.19
N LYS A 85 -5.40 16.47 -10.35
CA LYS A 85 -6.27 16.72 -11.50
C LYS A 85 -6.70 15.37 -12.10
N LEU A 86 -7.93 14.96 -11.80
CA LEU A 86 -8.53 13.74 -12.34
C LEU A 86 -8.84 13.93 -13.83
N LYS A 87 -8.33 13.04 -14.67
CA LYS A 87 -8.40 13.18 -16.14
C LYS A 87 -9.78 12.88 -16.72
N ASN A 88 -10.58 12.05 -16.07
CA ASN A 88 -11.84 11.55 -16.60
C ASN A 88 -12.99 11.86 -15.64
N THR A 89 -13.51 13.09 -15.71
CA THR A 89 -14.61 13.55 -14.85
C THR A 89 -15.76 14.08 -15.69
N LYS A 90 -16.99 13.78 -15.28
CA LYS A 90 -18.23 14.28 -15.90
C LYS A 90 -19.30 14.46 -14.82
N ASP A 91 -19.94 15.62 -14.79
CA ASP A 91 -21.06 15.95 -13.89
C ASP A 91 -20.76 15.69 -12.39
N GLY A 92 -19.51 15.87 -11.96
CA GLY A 92 -19.07 15.62 -10.57
C GLY A 92 -18.66 14.17 -10.28
N PHE A 93 -18.71 13.27 -11.27
CA PHE A 93 -18.31 11.87 -11.15
C PHE A 93 -16.97 11.59 -11.82
N ILE A 94 -16.24 10.61 -11.30
CA ILE A 94 -15.05 10.03 -11.96
C ILE A 94 -15.54 8.91 -12.88
N LEU A 95 -15.31 9.05 -14.17
CA LEU A 95 -15.68 8.05 -15.16
C LEU A 95 -14.59 6.98 -15.23
N GLY A 96 -15.01 5.72 -15.15
CA GLY A 96 -14.15 4.55 -15.32
C GLY A 96 -14.87 3.45 -16.13
N PRO A 97 -14.14 2.38 -16.51
CA PRO A 97 -14.75 1.19 -17.08
C PRO A 97 -15.85 0.64 -16.15
N ARG A 98 -16.92 0.10 -16.75
CA ARG A 98 -17.99 -0.56 -15.99
C ARG A 98 -17.44 -1.84 -15.35
N ILE A 99 -17.64 -1.99 -14.04
CA ILE A 99 -17.30 -3.17 -13.24
C ILE A 99 -18.45 -4.18 -13.31
#